data_AF-A0A2G8LAR4-F1
#
_entry.id   AF-A0A2G8LAR4-F1
#
_cell.length_a   1.000
_cell.length_b   1.000
_cell.length_c   1.000
_cell.angle_alpha   90.00
_cell.angle_beta   90.00
_cell.angle_gamma   90.00
#
_symmetry.space_group_name_H-M   'P 1'
#
loop_
_entity.id
_entity.type
_entity.pdbx_description
1 polymer ?
#
loop_
_entity_poly.entity_id
_entity_poly.type
_entity_poly.pdbx_seq_one_letter_code
_entity_poly.pdbx_strand_id
1 'polypeptide(L)'
;MLWPFESLIIVGIAAGGGILAGIYGLWTAANSLEPPLEDQTIGSVLVVFAWICVVAFFSYTKATIGWILRQEPNKRTLLIWFGAVTQIGSLTGALIMFPIVTFTSAFVAPYHDPCEGKLNCTEMVTMVVDGIEYLTT
;
A
#
# COMPACT_ATOMS: atom_id res chain seq x y z
N MET A 1 -18.25 23.08 13.96
CA MET A 1 -17.41 22.65 15.10
C MET A 1 -17.97 21.32 15.58
N LEU A 2 -17.56 20.22 14.95
CA LEU A 2 -17.97 18.88 15.36
C LEU A 2 -17.20 18.56 16.64
N TRP A 3 -17.89 18.45 17.77
CA TRP A 3 -17.28 18.05 19.03
C TRP A 3 -16.84 16.59 18.91
N PRO A 4 -15.53 16.28 18.97
CA PRO A 4 -15.08 14.90 19.02
C PRO A 4 -15.45 14.31 20.39
N PHE A 5 -16.12 13.16 20.38
CA PHE A 5 -16.40 12.44 21.61
C PHE A 5 -15.09 11.99 22.25
N GLU A 6 -14.87 12.32 23.53
CA GLU A 6 -13.66 11.96 24.27
C GLU A 6 -13.58 10.47 24.63
N SER A 7 -14.58 9.69 24.24
CA SER A 7 -14.65 8.27 24.54
C SER A 7 -13.56 7.50 23.80
N LEU A 8 -12.55 7.07 24.55
CA LEU A 8 -11.47 6.21 24.07
C LEU A 8 -11.99 4.91 23.43
N ILE A 9 -13.16 4.43 23.86
CA ILE A 9 -13.81 3.23 23.30
C ILE A 9 -14.19 3.45 21.84
N ILE A 10 -14.76 4.62 21.50
CA ILE A 10 -15.17 4.94 20.12
C ILE A 10 -13.93 5.06 19.23
N VAL A 11 -12.85 5.65 19.74
CA VAL A 11 -11.56 5.73 19.05
C VAL A 11 -10.99 4.33 18.81
N GLY A 12 -11.07 3.43 19.78
CA GLY A 12 -10.64 2.05 19.66
C GLY A 12 -11.45 1.27 18.61
N ILE A 13 -12.78 1.42 18.60
CA ILE A 13 -13.65 0.79 17.59
C ILE A 13 -13.34 1.32 16.18
N ALA A 14 -13.17 2.63 16.03
CA ALA A 14 -12.82 3.23 14.73
C ALA A 14 -11.43 2.75 14.26
N ALA A 15 -10.43 2.71 15.14
CA ALA A 15 -9.11 2.18 14.82
C ALA A 15 -9.18 0.70 14.40
N GLY A 16 -9.92 -0.13 15.13
CA GLY A 16 -10.15 -1.53 14.79
C GLY A 16 -10.83 -1.69 13.42
N GLY A 17 -11.88 -0.91 13.15
CA GLY A 17 -12.56 -0.88 11.85
C GLY A 17 -11.63 -0.48 10.70
N GLY A 18 -10.77 0.50 10.92
CA GLY A 18 -9.74 0.90 9.95
C GLY A 18 -8.72 -0.20 9.67
N ILE A 19 -8.28 -0.93 10.69
CA ILE A 19 -7.37 -2.07 10.53
C ILE A 19 -8.05 -3.20 9.75
N LEU A 20 -9.30 -3.54 10.09
CA LEU A 20 -10.06 -4.58 9.39
C LEU A 20 -10.24 -4.25 7.89
N ALA A 21 -10.62 -3.00 7.58
CA ALA A 21 -10.74 -2.54 6.20
C ALA A 21 -9.38 -2.53 5.48
N GLY A 22 -8.29 -2.23 6.20
CA GLY A 22 -6.92 -2.28 5.67
C GLY A 22 -6.46 -3.71 5.37
N ILE A 23 -6.77 -4.67 6.24
CA ILE A 23 -6.51 -6.10 6.02
C ILE A 23 -7.26 -6.59 4.78
N TYR A 24 -8.53 -6.20 4.63
CA TYR A 24 -9.28 -6.51 3.41
C TYR A 24 -8.59 -5.95 2.16
N GLY A 25 -8.12 -4.69 2.20
CA GLY A 25 -7.35 -4.09 1.11
C GLY A 25 -6.06 -4.86 0.80
N LEU A 26 -5.27 -5.21 1.82
CA LEU A 26 -4.04 -6.00 1.65
C LEU A 26 -4.33 -7.39 1.06
N TRP A 27 -5.41 -8.03 1.52
CA TRP A 27 -5.84 -9.33 1.04
C TRP A 27 -6.29 -9.27 -0.43
N THR A 28 -7.07 -8.24 -0.82
CA THR A 28 -7.43 -8.03 -2.22
C THR A 28 -6.20 -7.74 -3.09
N ALA A 29 -5.21 -7.03 -2.56
CA ALA A 29 -3.99 -6.71 -3.29
C ALA A 29 -3.07 -7.94 -3.46
N ALA A 30 -3.00 -8.82 -2.46
CA ALA A 30 -2.24 -10.08 -2.54
C ALA A 30 -2.88 -11.10 -3.51
N ASN A 31 -4.20 -11.05 -3.70
CA ASN A 31 -4.91 -11.90 -4.66
C ASN A 31 -5.09 -11.21 -6.03
N SER A 32 -4.25 -10.24 -6.38
CA SER A 32 -4.39 -9.48 -7.63
C SER A 32 -4.23 -10.31 -8.92
N LEU A 33 -3.71 -11.55 -8.86
CA LEU A 33 -3.66 -12.46 -10.01
C LEU A 33 -5.02 -13.10 -10.34
N GLU A 34 -5.90 -13.24 -9.35
CA GLU A 34 -7.27 -13.79 -9.50
C GLU A 34 -8.19 -12.99 -8.55
N PRO A 35 -8.66 -11.81 -8.98
CA PRO A 35 -9.46 -10.94 -8.12
C PRO A 35 -10.71 -11.68 -7.63
N PRO A 36 -10.98 -11.72 -6.31
CA PRO A 36 -12.24 -12.23 -5.82
C PRO A 36 -13.36 -11.30 -6.33
N LEU A 37 -14.20 -11.81 -7.25
CA LEU A 37 -15.21 -11.10 -8.06
C LEU A 37 -14.64 -10.34 -9.28
N GLU A 38 -13.88 -11.02 -10.14
CA GLU A 38 -13.42 -10.50 -11.43
C GLU A 38 -14.56 -10.02 -12.36
N ASP A 39 -15.76 -10.60 -12.24
CA ASP A 39 -16.84 -10.44 -13.23
C ASP A 39 -17.97 -9.47 -12.81
N GLN A 40 -17.82 -8.75 -11.69
CA GLN A 40 -18.90 -7.91 -11.13
C GLN A 40 -18.40 -6.51 -10.75
N THR A 41 -19.04 -5.46 -11.28
CA THR A 41 -18.78 -4.04 -10.94
C THR A 41 -18.79 -3.76 -9.43
N ILE A 42 -19.50 -4.59 -8.67
CA ILE A 42 -19.60 -4.57 -7.21
C ILE A 42 -18.21 -4.72 -6.56
N GLY A 43 -17.31 -5.54 -7.11
CA GLY A 43 -15.96 -5.75 -6.57
C GLY A 43 -15.15 -4.46 -6.54
N SER A 44 -15.10 -3.74 -7.66
CA SER A 44 -14.38 -2.46 -7.75
C SER A 44 -14.95 -1.39 -6.81
N VAL A 45 -16.27 -1.31 -6.69
CA VAL A 45 -16.94 -0.37 -5.76
C VAL A 45 -16.59 -0.70 -4.31
N LEU A 46 -16.55 -1.99 -3.95
CA LEU A 46 -16.24 -2.44 -2.59
C LEU A 46 -14.80 -2.12 -2.19
N VAL A 47 -13.83 -2.29 -3.11
CA VAL A 47 -12.43 -1.92 -2.88
C VAL A 47 -12.26 -0.42 -2.67
N VAL A 48 -12.88 0.41 -3.53
CA VAL A 48 -12.86 1.88 -3.38
C VAL A 48 -13.51 2.30 -2.05
N PHE A 49 -14.67 1.72 -1.73
CA PHE A 49 -15.36 1.99 -0.47
C PHE A 49 -14.54 1.58 0.75
N ALA A 50 -13.87 0.42 0.71
CA ALA A 50 -12.98 -0.03 1.77
C ALA A 50 -11.83 0.95 1.97
N TRP A 51 -11.21 1.45 0.89
CA TRP A 51 -10.12 2.42 0.99
C TRP A 51 -10.58 3.76 1.58
N ILE A 52 -11.77 4.23 1.19
CA ILE A 52 -12.40 5.42 1.78
C ILE A 52 -12.61 5.19 3.29
N CYS A 53 -13.13 4.03 3.69
CA CYS A 53 -13.31 3.68 5.10
C CYS A 53 -11.99 3.67 5.88
N VAL A 54 -10.93 3.08 5.32
CA VAL A 54 -9.58 3.10 5.91
C VAL A 54 -9.14 4.54 6.18
N VAL A 55 -9.16 5.40 5.16
CA VAL A 55 -8.73 6.79 5.29
C VAL A 55 -9.60 7.55 6.29
N ALA A 56 -10.92 7.38 6.24
CA ALA A 56 -11.87 8.04 7.13
C ALA A 56 -11.64 7.63 8.60
N PHE A 57 -11.56 6.33 8.89
CA PHE A 57 -11.38 5.83 10.25
C PHE A 57 -10.04 6.22 10.85
N PHE A 58 -8.92 6.07 10.12
CA PHE A 58 -7.61 6.47 10.64
C PHE A 58 -7.49 7.98 10.79
N SER A 59 -8.09 8.77 9.90
CA SER A 59 -8.11 10.24 10.02
C SER A 59 -8.92 10.68 11.24
N TYR A 60 -10.07 10.06 11.48
CA TYR A 60 -10.90 10.31 12.67
C TYR A 60 -10.15 9.97 13.96
N THR A 61 -9.51 8.81 14.02
CA THR A 61 -8.70 8.37 15.17
C THR A 61 -7.57 9.35 15.46
N LYS A 62 -6.77 9.73 14.44
CA LYS A 62 -5.68 10.70 14.59
C LYS A 62 -6.18 12.07 15.05
N ALA A 63 -7.28 12.56 14.47
CA ALA A 63 -7.86 13.84 14.84
C ALA A 63 -8.40 13.84 16.28
N THR A 64 -9.06 12.77 16.70
CA THR A 64 -9.62 12.64 18.06
C THR A 64 -8.52 12.51 19.10
N ILE A 65 -7.49 11.69 18.86
CA ILE A 65 -6.30 11.61 19.73
C ILE A 65 -5.62 12.98 19.80
N GLY A 66 -5.37 13.63 18.66
CA GLY A 66 -4.76 14.96 18.62
C GLY A 66 -5.57 16.03 19.36
N TRP A 67 -6.90 15.90 19.39
CA TRP A 67 -7.78 16.76 20.18
C TRP A 67 -7.63 16.50 21.68
N ILE A 68 -7.71 15.24 22.13
CA ILE A 68 -7.57 14.87 23.55
C ILE A 68 -6.22 15.35 24.11
N LEU A 69 -5.13 15.09 23.38
CA LEU A 69 -3.78 15.49 23.81
C LEU A 69 -3.60 17.02 23.91
N ARG A 70 -4.43 17.83 23.22
CA ARG A 70 -4.38 19.29 23.31
C ARG A 70 -5.05 19.85 24.56
N GLN A 71 -5.94 19.08 25.20
CA GLN A 71 -6.62 19.48 26.44
C GLN A 71 -5.74 19.27 27.68
N GLU A 72 -4.70 18.45 27.57
CA GLU A 72 -3.74 18.17 28.65
C GLU A 72 -2.85 19.38 29.00
N PRO A 73 -2.50 19.58 30.28
CA PRO A 73 -1.60 20.66 30.71
C PRO A 73 -0.20 20.52 30.09
N ASN A 74 0.26 19.30 29.81
CA ASN A 74 1.55 18.97 29.19
C ASN A 74 1.47 18.78 27.66
N LYS A 75 0.48 19.39 26.99
CA LYS A 75 0.16 19.19 25.56
C LYS A 75 1.33 19.26 24.57
N ARG A 76 2.33 20.14 24.79
CA ARG A 76 3.47 20.29 23.85
C ARG A 76 4.29 19.01 23.76
N THR A 77 4.67 18.44 24.91
CA THR A 77 5.48 17.21 24.97
C THR A 77 4.69 16.03 24.42
N LEU A 78 3.39 15.95 24.76
CA LEU A 78 2.49 14.90 24.30
C LEU A 78 2.29 14.92 22.77
N LEU A 79 2.13 16.10 22.16
CA LEU A 79 2.02 16.23 20.71
C LEU A 79 3.29 15.84 19.96
N ILE A 80 4.47 16.16 20.51
CA ILE A 80 5.75 15.75 19.91
C ILE A 80 5.86 14.21 19.92
N TRP A 81 5.54 13.57 21.04
CA TRP A 81 5.53 12.11 21.14
C TRP A 81 4.50 11.47 20.21
N PHE A 82 3.29 12.04 20.10
CA PHE A 82 2.28 11.57 19.16
C PHE A 82 2.76 11.63 17.70
N GLY A 83 3.43 12.72 17.32
CA GLY A 83 4.06 12.86 16.01
C GLY A 83 5.17 11.83 15.79
N ALA A 84 6.06 11.66 16.77
CA ALA A 84 7.14 10.69 16.72
C ALA A 84 6.64 9.26 16.53
N VAL A 85 5.64 8.83 17.31
CA VAL A 85 5.02 7.50 17.20
C VAL A 85 4.37 7.31 15.82
N THR A 86 3.69 8.33 15.29
CA THR A 86 3.08 8.26 13.96
C THR A 86 4.13 8.12 12.85
N GLN A 87 5.24 8.85 12.96
CA GLN A 87 6.33 8.78 11.99
C GLN A 87 7.05 7.43 12.04
N ILE A 88 7.31 6.90 13.24
CA ILE A 88 7.86 5.55 13.43
C ILE A 88 6.93 4.52 12.81
N GLY A 89 5.61 4.65 13.01
CA GLY A 89 4.63 3.76 12.36
C GLY A 89 4.75 3.76 10.84
N SER A 90 4.90 4.93 10.21
CA SER A 90 5.10 5.03 8.76
C SER A 90 6.42 4.43 8.31
N LEU A 91 7.51 4.63 9.07
CA LEU A 91 8.82 4.05 8.78
C LEU A 91 8.75 2.52 8.83
N THR A 92 8.18 1.97 9.90
CA THR A 92 7.98 0.52 10.06
C THR A 92 7.13 -0.05 8.93
N GLY A 93 6.04 0.63 8.56
CA GLY A 93 5.22 0.24 7.41
C GLY A 93 6.01 0.19 6.10
N ALA A 94 6.86 1.18 5.84
CA ALA A 94 7.72 1.21 4.65
C ALA A 94 8.78 0.10 4.68
N LEU A 95 9.43 -0.13 5.82
CA LEU A 95 10.42 -1.20 6.01
C LEU A 95 9.83 -2.59 5.85
N ILE A 96 8.53 -2.77 6.13
CA ILE A 96 7.82 -4.02 5.93
C ILE A 96 7.36 -4.15 4.46
N MET A 97 6.71 -3.13 3.91
CA MET A 97 6.14 -3.20 2.55
C MET A 97 7.22 -3.27 1.46
N PHE A 98 8.36 -2.61 1.64
CA PHE A 98 9.45 -2.60 0.66
C PHE A 98 9.99 -4.01 0.34
N PRO A 99 10.44 -4.82 1.31
CA PRO A 99 10.92 -6.17 1.02
C PRO A 99 9.79 -7.11 0.57
N ILE A 100 8.56 -6.92 1.05
CA ILE A 100 7.41 -7.70 0.57
C ILE A 100 7.23 -7.47 -0.93
N VAL A 101 7.15 -6.22 -1.39
CA VAL A 101 6.96 -5.93 -2.82
C VAL A 101 8.19 -6.33 -3.66
N THR A 102 9.40 -6.24 -3.10
CA THR A 102 10.64 -6.45 -3.86
C THR A 102 11.06 -7.92 -3.95
N PHE A 103 10.93 -8.68 -2.87
CA PHE A 103 11.46 -10.05 -2.77
C PHE A 103 10.37 -11.12 -2.81
N THR A 104 9.09 -10.76 -2.66
CA THR A 104 7.99 -11.72 -2.76
C THR A 104 7.26 -11.56 -4.08
N SER A 105 6.91 -12.67 -4.72
CA SER A 105 6.00 -12.71 -5.87
C SER A 105 4.53 -12.53 -5.46
N ALA A 106 4.26 -11.88 -4.32
CA ALA A 106 2.89 -11.61 -3.85
C ALA A 106 2.20 -10.53 -4.69
N PHE A 107 2.97 -9.66 -5.35
CA PHE A 107 2.48 -8.61 -6.25
C PHE A 107 3.08 -8.82 -7.64
N VAL A 108 2.56 -9.80 -8.38
CA VAL A 108 2.93 -9.98 -9.78
C VAL A 108 2.13 -8.98 -10.61
N ALA A 109 2.82 -8.10 -11.33
CA ALA A 109 2.17 -7.29 -12.35
C ALA A 109 1.69 -8.22 -13.49
N PRO A 110 0.41 -8.18 -13.90
CA PRO A 110 -0.09 -8.98 -15.03
C PRO A 110 0.40 -8.46 -16.40
N TYR A 111 1.51 -7.70 -16.41
CA TYR A 111 2.04 -7.12 -17.62
C TYR A 111 2.96 -8.13 -18.30
N HIS A 112 2.57 -8.57 -19.50
CA HIS A 112 3.46 -9.25 -20.44
C HIS A 112 4.67 -8.34 -20.66
N ASP A 113 5.87 -8.86 -20.41
CA ASP A 113 7.10 -8.12 -20.60
C ASP A 113 7.14 -7.61 -22.05
N PRO A 114 7.25 -6.28 -22.27
CA PRO A 114 7.27 -5.71 -23.63
C PRO A 114 8.50 -6.13 -24.44
N CYS A 115 9.37 -6.95 -23.84
CA CYS A 115 10.57 -7.54 -24.40
C CYS A 115 10.43 -9.04 -24.71
N GLU A 116 9.32 -9.71 -24.32
CA GLU A 116 9.06 -11.09 -24.72
C GLU A 116 8.88 -11.11 -26.25
N GLY A 117 9.85 -11.66 -26.98
CA GLY A 117 9.89 -11.67 -28.44
C GLY A 117 10.48 -10.41 -29.12
N LYS A 118 11.07 -9.48 -28.36
CA LYS A 118 11.99 -8.48 -28.94
C LYS A 118 13.40 -9.05 -28.91
N LEU A 119 13.99 -9.23 -30.09
CA LEU A 119 15.38 -9.68 -30.26
C LEU A 119 16.28 -8.82 -29.36
N ASN A 120 16.96 -9.46 -28.40
CA ASN A 120 17.91 -8.76 -27.52
C ASN A 120 18.97 -8.09 -28.40
N CYS A 121 19.42 -6.87 -28.08
CA CYS A 121 20.55 -6.25 -28.79
C CYS A 121 21.77 -7.17 -28.82
N THR A 122 21.93 -8.03 -27.81
CA THR A 122 22.95 -9.08 -27.76
C THR A 122 22.77 -10.15 -28.84
N GLU A 123 21.54 -10.58 -29.15
CA GLU A 123 21.25 -11.55 -30.20
C GLU A 123 21.40 -10.97 -31.61
N MET A 124 21.12 -9.66 -31.78
CA MET A 124 21.39 -8.96 -33.05
C MET A 124 22.89 -8.85 -33.33
N VAL A 125 23.71 -8.56 -32.30
CA VAL A 125 25.16 -8.47 -32.44
C VAL A 125 25.77 -9.83 -32.76
N THR A 126 25.30 -10.93 -32.15
CA THR A 126 25.79 -12.28 -32.50
C THR A 126 25.40 -12.68 -33.92
N MET A 127 24.18 -12.34 -34.38
CA MET A 127 23.75 -12.61 -35.76
C MET A 127 24.58 -11.83 -36.80
N VAL A 128 24.97 -10.58 -36.50
CA VAL A 128 25.82 -9.77 -37.38
C VAL A 128 27.27 -10.27 -37.36
N VAL A 129 27.79 -10.67 -36.20
CA VAL A 129 29.15 -11.23 -36.08
C VAL A 129 29.26 -12.56 -36.82
N ASP A 130 28.31 -13.48 -36.63
CA ASP A 130 28.25 -14.75 -37.36
C ASP A 130 28.11 -14.51 -38.88
N GLY A 131 27.26 -13.57 -39.29
CA GLY A 131 27.08 -13.22 -40.71
C GLY A 131 28.34 -12.63 -41.38
N ILE A 132 29.17 -11.90 -40.63
CA ILE A 132 30.46 -11.39 -41.13
C ILE A 132 31.48 -12.55 -41.26
N GLU A 133 31.49 -13.50 -40.32
CA GLU A 133 32.43 -14.63 -40.32
C GLU A 133 32.22 -15.54 -41.56
N TYR A 134 30.97 -15.75 -41.98
CA TYR A 134 30.62 -16.46 -43.23
C TYR A 134 30.96 -15.71 -44.52
N LEU A 135 31.11 -14.38 -44.49
CA LEU A 135 31.49 -13.57 -45.66
C LEU A 135 33.02 -13.41 -45.82
N THR A 136 33.79 -13.80 -44.81
CA THR A 136 35.26 -13.72 -44.79
C THR A 136 35.98 -15.08 -44.94
N THR A 137 35.25 -16.16 -45.25
CA THR A 137 35.79 -17.47 -45.68
C THR A 137 35.45 -17.75 -47.13
#